data_AF-A0A7Y5JPV5-F1
#
_entry.id   AF-A0A7Y5JPV5-F1
#
_cell.length_a   1.000
_cell.length_b   1.000
_cell.length_c   1.000
_cell.angle_alpha   90.00
_cell.angle_beta   90.00
_cell.angle_gamma   90.00
#
_symmetry.space_group_name_H-M   'P 1'
#
loop_
_entity.id
_entity.type
_entity.pdbx_description
1 polymer ?
#
loop_
_entity_poly.entity_id
_entity_poly.type
_entity_poly.pdbx_seq_one_letter_code
_entity_poly.pdbx_strand_id
1 'polypeptide(L)'
;MNSGDQFVIVDVIGISVCPPYQGYVVILKEKEGERWLPIFIGAAEAQSISFLLQGLEYARPMTYDLFAAILQEGKIEIRSTTICDLRDNTFYAEVELKVADGEIRRIDARPSDAIALALKSKAPIQVARKVMDGAAVSNEPVNRSIVEQIAYLHQKLKECVEMEAYEEAAKIRDHIRSLETKLTDTDLPGTGPGNEGDR
;
A
#
# COMPACT_ATOMS: atom_id res chain seq x y z
N MET A 1 -4.42 6.32 -28.69
CA MET A 1 -4.42 5.45 -27.49
C MET A 1 -4.92 6.31 -26.34
N ASN A 2 -6.05 5.95 -25.72
CA ASN A 2 -6.66 6.76 -24.67
C ASN A 2 -5.79 6.73 -23.41
N SER A 3 -5.54 7.90 -22.79
CA SER A 3 -4.79 8.02 -21.53
C SER A 3 -5.39 7.24 -20.36
N GLY A 4 -6.63 6.75 -20.48
CA GLY A 4 -7.31 5.92 -19.48
C GLY A 4 -6.80 4.48 -19.36
N ASP A 5 -6.08 3.94 -20.35
CA ASP A 5 -5.61 2.54 -20.33
C ASP A 5 -4.30 2.31 -19.55
N GLN A 6 -3.61 3.39 -19.16
CA GLN A 6 -2.28 3.31 -18.54
C GLN A 6 -2.31 3.16 -17.02
N PHE A 7 -3.42 3.46 -16.38
CA PHE A 7 -3.53 3.51 -14.92
C PHE A 7 -4.74 2.75 -14.41
N VAL A 8 -4.61 2.21 -13.20
CA VAL A 8 -5.64 1.50 -12.46
C VAL A 8 -6.00 2.36 -11.26
N ILE A 9 -7.30 2.59 -11.03
CA ILE A 9 -7.76 3.30 -9.83
C ILE A 9 -7.78 2.33 -8.67
N VAL A 10 -7.24 2.76 -7.52
CA VAL A 10 -7.17 1.96 -6.32
C VAL A 10 -7.77 2.70 -5.13
N ASP A 11 -8.29 1.95 -4.18
CA ASP A 11 -8.72 2.42 -2.87
C ASP A 11 -7.74 1.95 -1.80
N VAL A 12 -7.54 2.76 -0.75
CA VAL A 12 -6.73 2.36 0.41
C VAL A 12 -7.64 1.56 1.34
N ILE A 13 -7.36 0.28 1.52
CA ILE A 13 -8.19 -0.59 2.36
C ILE A 13 -7.77 -0.53 3.81
N GLY A 14 -6.47 -0.38 4.08
CA GLY A 14 -5.98 -0.26 5.43
C GLY A 14 -4.48 -0.35 5.53
N ILE A 15 -4.02 -0.39 6.78
CA ILE A 15 -2.61 -0.54 7.12
C ILE A 15 -2.46 -1.77 7.99
N SER A 16 -1.51 -2.62 7.61
CA SER A 16 -1.08 -3.78 8.39
C SER A 16 0.30 -3.52 8.99
N VAL A 17 0.56 -4.11 10.15
CA VAL A 17 1.89 -4.10 10.76
C VAL A 17 2.69 -5.23 10.13
N CYS A 18 3.96 -4.98 9.81
CA CYS A 18 4.91 -6.01 9.42
C CYS A 18 5.98 -6.16 10.51
N PRO A 19 5.74 -7.02 11.52
CA PRO A 19 6.65 -7.22 12.63
C PRO A 19 8.11 -7.53 12.27
N PRO A 20 8.43 -8.31 11.22
CA PRO A 20 9.83 -8.68 10.94
C PRO A 20 10.65 -7.53 10.34
N TYR A 21 10.03 -6.51 9.73
CA TYR A 21 10.75 -5.36 9.17
C TYR A 21 10.67 -4.10 10.06
N GLN A 22 10.12 -4.21 11.29
CA GLN A 22 9.71 -3.07 12.13
C GLN A 22 8.98 -1.98 11.32
N GLY A 23 8.16 -2.42 10.37
CA GLY A 23 7.58 -1.58 9.35
C GLY A 23 6.07 -1.75 9.27
N TYR A 24 5.47 -0.94 8.42
CA TYR A 24 4.04 -0.97 8.15
C TYR A 24 3.84 -1.24 6.66
N VAL A 25 2.70 -1.80 6.31
CA VAL A 25 2.30 -2.02 4.93
C VAL A 25 0.96 -1.34 4.73
N VAL A 26 0.91 -0.38 3.81
CA VAL A 26 -0.38 0.12 3.31
C VAL A 26 -0.86 -0.80 2.20
N ILE A 27 -2.13 -1.17 2.26
CA ILE A 27 -2.75 -2.08 1.31
C ILE A 27 -3.68 -1.26 0.41
N LEU A 28 -3.37 -1.24 -0.88
CA LEU A 28 -4.21 -0.65 -1.92
C LEU A 28 -4.99 -1.77 -2.61
N LYS A 29 -6.26 -1.57 -2.92
CA LYS A 29 -7.08 -2.51 -3.71
C LYS A 29 -7.52 -1.85 -5.01
N GLU A 30 -7.38 -2.56 -6.11
CA GLU A 30 -7.98 -2.18 -7.39
C GLU A 30 -9.49 -2.03 -7.25
N LYS A 31 -10.02 -0.86 -7.65
CA LYS A 31 -11.42 -0.52 -7.42
C LYS A 31 -12.40 -1.39 -8.21
N GLU A 32 -12.01 -1.78 -9.42
CA GLU A 32 -12.82 -2.62 -10.33
C GLU A 32 -12.19 -4.00 -10.54
N GLY A 33 -11.48 -4.52 -9.53
CA GLY A 33 -10.77 -5.79 -9.62
C GLY A 33 -10.47 -6.40 -8.26
N GLU A 34 -9.84 -7.58 -8.30
CA GLU A 34 -9.48 -8.33 -7.09
C GLU A 34 -8.00 -8.20 -6.73
N ARG A 35 -7.26 -7.29 -7.40
CA ARG A 35 -5.83 -7.11 -7.16
C ARG A 35 -5.58 -6.14 -6.00
N TRP A 36 -4.56 -6.46 -5.23
CA TRP A 36 -4.13 -5.76 -4.03
C TRP A 36 -2.64 -5.42 -4.17
N LEU A 37 -2.25 -4.20 -3.86
CA LEU A 37 -0.85 -3.76 -3.91
C LEU A 37 -0.38 -3.41 -2.50
N PRO A 38 0.43 -4.26 -1.86
CA PRO A 38 1.07 -3.94 -0.60
C PRO A 38 2.29 -3.02 -0.82
N ILE A 39 2.37 -1.93 -0.07
CA ILE A 39 3.52 -1.01 -0.09
C ILE A 39 4.07 -0.84 1.32
N PHE A 40 5.35 -1.16 1.50
CA PHE A 40 6.04 -0.93 2.75
C PHE A 40 6.25 0.56 3.00
N ILE A 41 5.90 1.01 4.20
CA ILE A 41 6.01 2.38 4.65
C ILE A 41 6.55 2.42 6.09
N GLY A 42 7.09 3.57 6.48
CA GLY A 42 7.54 3.80 7.85
C GLY A 42 6.40 4.08 8.81
N ALA A 43 6.73 4.11 10.11
CA ALA A 43 5.76 4.32 11.18
C ALA A 43 5.06 5.68 11.11
N ALA A 44 5.82 6.74 10.81
CA ALA A 44 5.29 8.10 10.72
C ALA A 44 4.29 8.24 9.56
N GLU A 45 4.60 7.62 8.42
CA GLU A 45 3.72 7.57 7.26
C GLU A 45 2.44 6.77 7.55
N ALA A 46 2.59 5.60 8.17
CA ALA A 46 1.46 4.75 8.54
C ALA A 46 0.51 5.45 9.50
N GLN A 47 1.03 6.14 10.51
CA GLN A 47 0.21 6.92 11.44
C GLN A 47 -0.55 8.02 10.70
N SER A 48 0.12 8.75 9.80
CA SER A 48 -0.50 9.84 9.05
C SER A 48 -1.64 9.36 8.16
N ILE A 49 -1.43 8.27 7.41
CA ILE A 49 -2.45 7.66 6.56
C ILE A 49 -3.61 7.10 7.42
N SER A 50 -3.31 6.49 8.57
CA SER A 50 -4.35 5.95 9.47
C SER A 50 -5.31 7.03 9.97
N PHE A 51 -4.79 8.20 10.36
CA PHE A 51 -5.62 9.33 10.80
C PHE A 51 -6.51 9.87 9.69
N LEU A 52 -6.00 9.91 8.45
CA LEU A 52 -6.75 10.35 7.28
C LEU A 52 -7.86 9.35 6.91
N LEU A 53 -7.59 8.04 6.98
CA LEU A 53 -8.59 6.99 6.75
C LEU A 53 -9.74 7.04 7.75
N GLN A 54 -9.43 7.37 9.02
CA GLN A 54 -10.43 7.52 10.08
C GLN A 54 -11.21 8.83 9.99
N GLY A 55 -10.78 9.77 9.13
CA GLY A 55 -11.41 11.08 9.00
C GLY A 55 -11.37 11.90 10.30
N LEU A 56 -10.35 11.71 11.13
CA LEU A 56 -10.24 12.41 12.41
C LEU A 56 -9.90 13.89 12.21
N GLU A 57 -10.63 14.76 12.89
CA GLU A 57 -10.30 16.18 12.98
C GLU A 57 -9.65 16.50 14.32
N TYR A 58 -8.47 17.13 14.26
CA TYR A 58 -7.70 17.52 15.44
C TYR A 58 -7.83 19.01 15.73
N ALA A 59 -7.63 19.40 16.99
CA ALA A 59 -7.68 20.81 17.42
C ALA A 59 -6.64 21.71 16.74
N ARG A 60 -5.57 21.11 16.20
CA ARG A 60 -4.52 21.79 15.43
C ARG A 60 -4.29 21.01 14.13
N PRO A 61 -3.99 21.71 13.02
CA PRO A 61 -3.75 21.06 11.74
C PRO A 61 -2.50 20.19 11.80
N MET A 62 -2.61 18.95 11.31
CA MET A 62 -1.50 18.03 11.09
C MET A 62 -0.81 18.35 9.76
N THR A 63 0.28 17.64 9.44
CA THR A 63 1.14 17.92 8.27
C THR A 63 0.35 18.03 6.97
N TYR A 64 -0.50 17.04 6.66
CA TYR A 64 -1.29 17.06 5.42
C TYR A 64 -2.46 18.05 5.48
N ASP A 65 -2.95 18.43 6.66
CA ASP A 65 -3.92 19.52 6.80
C ASP A 65 -3.28 20.87 6.43
N LEU A 66 -2.10 21.14 6.99
CA LEU A 66 -1.34 22.34 6.68
C LEU A 66 -0.96 22.38 5.20
N PHE A 67 -0.52 21.25 4.64
CA PHE A 67 -0.17 21.16 3.22
C PHE A 67 -1.36 21.46 2.31
N ALA A 68 -2.52 20.85 2.60
CA ALA A 68 -3.75 21.12 1.85
C ALA A 68 -4.17 22.60 1.95
N ALA A 69 -4.05 23.21 3.13
CA ALA A 69 -4.35 24.64 3.32
C ALA A 69 -3.41 25.53 2.49
N ILE A 70 -2.10 25.24 2.47
CA ILE A 70 -1.12 25.97 1.65
C ILE A 70 -1.47 25.88 0.15
N LEU A 71 -1.80 24.67 -0.34
CA LEU A 71 -2.19 24.48 -1.73
C LEU A 71 -3.48 25.25 -2.06
N GLN A 72 -4.45 25.25 -1.14
CA GLN A 72 -5.71 25.98 -1.31
C GLN A 72 -5.49 27.49 -1.40
N GLU A 73 -4.67 28.08 -0.52
CA GLU A 73 -4.28 29.50 -0.60
C GLU A 73 -3.59 29.83 -1.93
N GLY A 74 -2.77 28.91 -2.44
CA GLY A 74 -2.14 29.00 -3.76
C GLY A 74 -3.08 28.74 -4.94
N LYS A 75 -4.36 28.41 -4.72
CA LYS A 75 -5.33 27.96 -5.73
C LYS A 75 -4.79 26.78 -6.57
N ILE A 76 -4.12 25.85 -5.91
CA ILE A 76 -3.55 24.64 -6.50
C ILE A 76 -4.46 23.46 -6.12
N GLU A 77 -4.90 22.70 -7.11
CA GLU A 77 -5.74 21.52 -6.94
C GLU A 77 -4.89 20.25 -7.16
N ILE A 78 -4.95 19.29 -6.23
CA ILE A 78 -4.42 17.94 -6.47
C ILE A 78 -5.41 17.18 -7.34
N ARG A 79 -5.04 16.88 -8.58
CA ARG A 79 -5.89 16.19 -9.56
C ARG A 79 -5.90 14.68 -9.36
N SER A 80 -4.71 14.11 -9.18
CA SER A 80 -4.54 12.69 -8.90
C SER A 80 -3.17 12.46 -8.28
N THR A 81 -3.01 11.29 -7.69
CA THR A 81 -1.69 10.77 -7.32
C THR A 81 -1.48 9.45 -8.03
N THR A 82 -0.26 9.20 -8.49
CA THR A 82 0.04 8.01 -9.29
C THR A 82 1.26 7.31 -8.75
N ILE A 83 1.14 6.06 -8.32
CA ILE A 83 2.31 5.19 -8.10
C ILE A 83 2.78 4.73 -9.49
N CYS A 84 3.84 5.36 -9.97
CA CYS A 84 4.20 5.39 -11.39
C CYS A 84 5.31 4.39 -11.76
N ASP A 85 6.11 3.93 -10.80
CA ASP A 85 7.21 3.01 -11.07
C ASP A 85 7.61 2.15 -9.86
N LEU A 86 8.33 1.07 -10.16
CA LEU A 86 8.99 0.20 -9.17
C LEU A 86 10.40 -0.11 -9.69
N ARG A 87 11.44 0.34 -8.97
CA ARG A 87 12.84 0.11 -9.33
C ARG A 87 13.60 -0.33 -8.09
N ASP A 88 14.35 -1.43 -8.19
CA ASP A 88 15.14 -1.97 -7.07
C ASP A 88 14.31 -2.12 -5.77
N ASN A 89 13.10 -2.68 -5.89
CA ASN A 89 12.11 -2.83 -4.82
C ASN A 89 11.65 -1.51 -4.15
N THR A 90 11.90 -0.37 -4.78
CA THR A 90 11.47 0.96 -4.33
C THR A 90 10.38 1.49 -5.26
N PHE A 91 9.21 1.76 -4.69
CA PHE A 91 8.10 2.38 -5.40
C PHE A 91 8.31 3.89 -5.52
N TYR A 92 7.97 4.43 -6.69
CA TYR A 92 7.97 5.86 -6.99
C TYR A 92 6.55 6.33 -7.26
N ALA A 93 6.23 7.56 -6.86
CA ALA A 93 4.94 8.16 -7.11
C ALA A 93 5.08 9.60 -7.63
N GLU A 94 4.02 10.07 -8.26
CA GLU A 94 3.89 11.46 -8.71
C GLU A 94 2.56 12.03 -8.22
N VAL A 95 2.57 13.32 -7.89
CA VAL A 95 1.36 14.10 -7.60
C VAL A 95 1.09 15.02 -8.77
N GLU A 96 -0.07 14.85 -9.43
CA GLU A 96 -0.51 15.72 -10.50
C GLU A 96 -1.29 16.91 -9.93
N LEU A 97 -0.79 18.11 -10.17
CA LEU A 97 -1.32 19.37 -9.69
C LEU A 97 -1.87 20.17 -10.85
N LYS A 98 -3.04 20.79 -10.64
CA LYS A 98 -3.53 21.88 -11.47
C LYS A 98 -3.28 23.20 -10.75
N VAL A 99 -2.40 24.01 -11.29
CA VAL A 99 -2.07 25.34 -10.73
C VAL A 99 -3.07 26.40 -11.22
N ALA A 100 -3.00 27.61 -10.65
CA ALA A 100 -4.01 28.66 -10.82
C ALA A 100 -4.22 29.14 -12.27
N ASP A 101 -3.20 29.05 -13.12
CA ASP A 101 -3.26 29.37 -14.57
C ASP A 101 -3.85 28.22 -15.42
N GLY A 102 -4.19 27.09 -14.78
CA GLY A 102 -4.73 25.90 -15.42
C GLY A 102 -3.68 24.92 -15.91
N GLU A 103 -2.38 25.23 -15.79
CA GLU A 103 -1.30 24.32 -16.16
C GLU A 103 -1.30 23.07 -15.27
N ILE A 104 -1.02 21.92 -15.89
CA ILE A 104 -0.83 20.65 -15.19
C ILE A 104 0.66 20.45 -14.93
N ARG A 105 1.02 20.29 -13.66
CA ARG A 105 2.38 20.01 -13.22
C ARG A 105 2.42 18.69 -12.47
N ARG A 106 3.57 18.01 -12.52
CA ARG A 106 3.80 16.77 -11.77
C ARG A 106 4.99 16.96 -10.85
N ILE A 107 4.85 16.45 -9.64
CA ILE A 107 5.89 16.49 -8.62
C ILE A 107 6.20 15.06 -8.20
N ASP A 108 7.48 14.71 -8.19
CA ASP A 108 7.97 13.44 -7.64
C ASP A 108 7.64 13.33 -6.15
N ALA A 109 7.20 12.16 -5.72
CA ALA A 109 6.77 11.90 -4.36
C ALA A 109 7.05 10.46 -3.96
N ARG A 110 7.19 10.24 -2.65
CA ARG A 110 7.11 8.89 -2.09
C ARG A 110 5.66 8.41 -2.16
N PRO A 111 5.41 7.10 -2.36
CA PRO A 111 4.06 6.54 -2.39
C PRO A 111 3.24 6.89 -1.14
N SER A 112 3.84 6.87 0.05
CA SER A 112 3.18 7.23 1.30
C SER A 112 2.64 8.66 1.32
N ASP A 113 3.45 9.62 0.87
CA ASP A 113 3.08 11.03 0.80
C ASP A 113 1.98 11.26 -0.25
N ALA A 114 2.12 10.62 -1.40
CA ALA A 114 1.14 10.65 -2.48
C ALA A 114 -0.23 10.12 -2.01
N ILE A 115 -0.24 8.95 -1.35
CA ILE A 115 -1.46 8.35 -0.78
C ILE A 115 -2.10 9.28 0.26
N ALA A 116 -1.31 9.81 1.21
CA ALA A 116 -1.82 10.70 2.24
C ALA A 116 -2.42 12.00 1.66
N LEU A 117 -1.74 12.60 0.68
CA LEU A 117 -2.27 13.77 -0.03
C LEU A 117 -3.58 13.45 -0.74
N ALA A 118 -3.67 12.32 -1.44
CA ALA A 118 -4.89 11.89 -2.12
C ALA A 118 -6.07 11.71 -1.16
N LEU A 119 -5.84 11.03 -0.03
CA LEU A 119 -6.85 10.85 1.01
C LEU A 119 -7.32 12.20 1.56
N LYS A 120 -6.38 13.11 1.83
CA LYS A 120 -6.70 14.44 2.37
C LYS A 120 -7.48 15.30 1.39
N SER A 121 -7.07 15.32 0.12
CA SER A 121 -7.71 16.12 -0.93
C SER A 121 -8.89 15.42 -1.60
N LYS A 122 -9.18 14.17 -1.22
CA LYS A 122 -10.14 13.29 -1.88
C LYS A 122 -9.87 13.13 -3.38
N ALA A 123 -8.60 13.18 -3.76
CA ALA A 123 -8.16 12.95 -5.15
C ALA A 123 -8.07 11.44 -5.43
N PRO A 124 -8.29 11.01 -6.68
CA PRO A 124 -8.09 9.62 -7.05
C PRO A 124 -6.63 9.17 -6.86
N ILE A 125 -6.48 7.97 -6.30
CA ILE A 125 -5.20 7.26 -6.24
C ILE A 125 -5.15 6.33 -7.43
N GLN A 126 -4.08 6.46 -8.20
CA GLN A 126 -3.81 5.70 -9.40
C GLN A 126 -2.55 4.88 -9.22
N VAL A 127 -2.50 3.73 -9.85
CA VAL A 127 -1.29 2.92 -9.98
C VAL A 127 -1.07 2.66 -11.46
N ALA A 128 0.15 2.88 -11.94
CA ALA A 128 0.51 2.52 -13.31
C ALA A 128 0.28 1.03 -13.52
N ARG A 129 -0.34 0.68 -14.65
CA ARG A 129 -0.65 -0.72 -14.98
C ARG A 129 0.58 -1.62 -14.87
N LYS A 130 1.74 -1.17 -15.36
CA LYS A 130 3.01 -1.88 -15.23
C LYS A 130 3.42 -2.20 -13.78
N VAL A 131 3.05 -1.35 -12.82
CA VAL A 131 3.33 -1.56 -11.40
C VAL A 131 2.34 -2.55 -10.82
N MET A 132 1.04 -2.42 -11.15
CA MET A 132 0.03 -3.41 -10.75
C MET A 132 0.36 -4.79 -11.27
N ASP A 133 0.73 -4.91 -12.54
CA ASP A 133 1.04 -6.18 -13.19
C ASP A 133 2.32 -6.83 -12.63
N GLY A 134 3.24 -6.03 -12.08
CA GLY A 134 4.51 -6.51 -11.52
C GLY A 134 4.51 -6.80 -10.02
N ALA A 135 3.61 -6.19 -9.24
CA ALA A 135 3.68 -6.23 -7.78
C ALA A 135 2.35 -6.46 -7.04
N ALA A 136 1.21 -6.47 -7.75
CA ALA A 136 -0.07 -6.73 -7.10
C ALA A 136 -0.35 -8.23 -6.90
N VAL A 137 -1.20 -8.55 -5.92
CA VAL A 137 -1.63 -9.90 -5.53
C VAL A 137 -3.15 -10.01 -5.63
N SER A 138 -3.69 -11.15 -6.03
CA SER A 138 -5.12 -11.24 -6.41
C SER A 138 -6.09 -11.68 -5.30
N ASN A 139 -5.63 -11.86 -4.04
CA ASN A 139 -6.44 -12.42 -2.94
C ASN A 139 -6.51 -11.47 -1.71
N GLU A 140 -7.63 -11.50 -0.96
CA GLU A 140 -7.87 -10.67 0.24
C GLU A 140 -6.88 -10.96 1.40
N PRO A 141 -6.40 -9.94 2.15
CA PRO A 141 -5.36 -10.13 3.18
C PRO A 141 -5.83 -10.73 4.52
N VAL A 142 -7.10 -11.11 4.69
CA VAL A 142 -7.69 -11.36 6.03
C VAL A 142 -7.41 -12.75 6.61
N ASN A 143 -7.04 -13.75 5.81
CA ASN A 143 -6.76 -15.10 6.29
C ASN A 143 -5.27 -15.37 6.18
N ARG A 144 -4.48 -15.02 7.22
CA ARG A 144 -3.03 -14.72 7.14
C ARG A 144 -2.38 -15.35 5.92
N SER A 145 -2.43 -14.60 4.83
CA SER A 145 -2.28 -15.19 3.50
C SER A 145 -0.87 -15.77 3.43
N ILE A 146 -0.69 -16.87 2.72
CA ILE A 146 0.64 -17.44 2.56
C ILE A 146 1.63 -16.40 2.02
N VAL A 147 1.14 -15.38 1.29
CA VAL A 147 1.91 -14.21 0.87
C VAL A 147 2.45 -13.40 2.06
N GLU A 148 1.67 -13.20 3.12
CA GLU A 148 2.11 -12.53 4.35
C GLU A 148 3.13 -13.37 5.13
N GLN A 149 3.02 -14.70 5.05
CA GLN A 149 3.99 -15.61 5.66
C GLN A 149 5.31 -15.65 4.87
N ILE A 150 5.25 -15.58 3.55
CA ILE A 150 6.42 -15.50 2.66
C ILE A 150 7.14 -14.15 2.84
N ALA A 151 6.39 -13.04 2.85
CA ALA A 151 6.97 -11.71 3.11
C ALA A 151 7.69 -11.68 4.47
N TYR A 152 7.13 -12.35 5.49
CA TYR A 152 7.75 -12.50 6.80
C TYR A 152 9.06 -13.31 6.76
N LEU A 153 9.07 -14.43 6.03
CA LEU A 153 10.23 -15.30 5.98
C LEU A 153 11.35 -14.75 5.08
N HIS A 154 11.03 -13.98 4.05
CA HIS A 154 12.02 -13.29 3.20
C HIS A 154 12.85 -12.28 3.97
N GLN A 155 12.24 -11.56 4.91
CA GLN A 155 12.97 -10.65 5.80
C GLN A 155 13.99 -11.41 6.64
N LYS A 156 13.50 -12.51 7.23
CA LYS A 156 14.25 -13.33 8.16
C LYS A 156 15.42 -14.03 7.46
N LEU A 157 15.24 -14.38 6.19
CA LEU A 157 16.30 -14.93 5.34
C LEU A 157 17.41 -13.90 5.08
N LYS A 158 17.04 -12.63 4.84
CA LYS A 158 17.99 -11.54 4.62
C LYS A 158 18.86 -11.29 5.85
N GLU A 159 18.26 -11.29 7.04
CA GLU A 159 18.95 -11.13 8.33
C GLU A 159 19.93 -12.29 8.61
N CYS A 160 19.54 -13.54 8.33
CA CYS A 160 20.44 -14.69 8.54
C CYS A 160 21.66 -14.70 7.61
N VAL A 161 21.53 -14.19 6.38
CA VAL A 161 22.66 -14.07 5.43
C VAL A 161 23.63 -12.99 5.86
N GLU A 162 23.13 -11.85 6.36
CA GLU A 162 23.94 -10.75 6.90
C GLU A 162 24.71 -11.16 8.16
N MET A 163 24.21 -12.13 8.93
CA MET A 163 24.87 -12.69 10.12
C MET A 163 25.69 -13.96 9.84
N GLU A 164 25.89 -14.33 8.58
CA GLU A 164 26.61 -15.55 8.16
C GLU A 164 26.05 -16.85 8.80
N ALA A 165 24.78 -16.84 9.21
CA ALA A 165 24.07 -17.97 9.81
C ALA A 165 23.47 -18.89 8.73
N TYR A 166 24.35 -19.51 7.93
CA TYR A 166 23.96 -20.19 6.69
C TYR A 166 23.06 -21.41 6.88
N GLU A 167 23.14 -22.09 8.03
CA GLU A 167 22.34 -23.29 8.29
C GLU A 167 20.87 -22.95 8.62
N GLU A 168 20.64 -21.85 9.32
CA GLU A 168 19.28 -21.36 9.62
C GLU A 168 18.65 -20.67 8.41
N ALA A 169 19.46 -19.94 7.63
CA ALA A 169 19.05 -19.39 6.33
C ALA A 169 18.55 -20.50 5.39
N ALA A 170 19.22 -21.66 5.36
CA ALA A 170 18.79 -22.80 4.57
C ALA A 170 17.42 -23.35 5.00
N LYS A 171 17.16 -23.45 6.31
CA LYS A 171 15.88 -23.93 6.88
C LYS A 171 14.73 -22.95 6.61
N ILE A 172 14.99 -21.64 6.70
CA ILE A 172 14.00 -20.59 6.40
C ILE A 172 13.66 -20.57 4.90
N ARG A 173 14.67 -20.68 4.04
CA ARG A 173 14.51 -20.80 2.58
C ARG A 173 13.65 -22.01 2.20
N ASP A 174 13.83 -23.14 2.86
CA ASP A 174 13.06 -24.35 2.58
C ASP A 174 11.61 -24.26 3.12
N HIS A 175 11.39 -23.51 4.21
CA HIS A 175 10.06 -23.23 4.76
C HIS A 175 9.26 -22.26 3.88
N ILE A 176 9.91 -21.23 3.32
CA ILE A 176 9.35 -20.36 2.28
C ILE A 176 8.84 -21.22 1.12
N ARG A 177 9.70 -22.13 0.63
CA ARG A 177 9.41 -23.05 -0.47
C ARG A 177 8.19 -23.94 -0.21
N SER A 178 8.01 -24.37 1.03
CA SER A 178 6.85 -25.19 1.44
C SER A 178 5.56 -24.39 1.55
N LEU A 179 5.62 -23.14 1.99
CA LEU A 179 4.45 -22.27 2.07
C LEU A 179 4.03 -21.82 0.67
N GLU A 180 4.97 -21.43 -0.20
CA GLU A 180 4.73 -21.16 -1.63
C GLU A 180 3.98 -22.32 -2.32
N THR A 181 4.33 -23.57 -2.00
CA THR A 181 3.69 -24.78 -2.54
C THR A 181 2.26 -25.00 -2.00
N LYS A 182 1.90 -24.48 -0.82
CA LYS A 182 0.55 -24.57 -0.24
C LYS A 182 -0.39 -23.46 -0.75
N LEU A 183 0.16 -22.32 -1.17
CA LEU A 183 -0.61 -21.23 -1.79
C LEU A 183 -1.22 -21.68 -3.12
N THR A 184 -0.59 -22.65 -3.78
CA THR A 184 -1.06 -23.25 -5.03
C THR A 184 -2.20 -24.28 -4.90
N ASP A 185 -2.63 -24.70 -3.69
CA ASP A 185 -3.55 -25.86 -3.49
C ASP A 185 -4.92 -25.57 -2.80
N THR A 186 -5.25 -24.35 -2.30
CA THR A 186 -6.34 -24.13 -1.30
C THR A 186 -7.65 -23.47 -1.79
N ASP A 187 -7.92 -23.32 -3.08
CA ASP A 187 -9.17 -22.70 -3.59
C ASP A 187 -10.37 -23.68 -3.70
N LEU A 188 -11.21 -23.92 -2.65
CA LEU A 188 -12.65 -24.39 -2.68
C LEU A 188 -13.36 -24.44 -1.24
N PRO A 189 -14.72 -24.33 -1.05
CA PRO A 189 -15.43 -23.47 -0.03
C PRO A 189 -16.43 -24.10 1.04
N GLY A 190 -16.95 -23.33 2.06
CA GLY A 190 -18.28 -23.57 2.75
C GLY A 190 -18.67 -23.02 4.19
N THR A 191 -19.54 -21.98 4.28
CA THR A 191 -20.73 -21.66 5.17
C THR A 191 -20.81 -21.63 6.74
N GLY A 192 -21.21 -20.47 7.33
CA GLY A 192 -22.47 -20.29 8.12
C GLY A 192 -22.46 -20.00 9.67
N PRO A 193 -23.45 -19.27 10.27
CA PRO A 193 -23.30 -18.40 11.47
C PRO A 193 -24.19 -18.72 12.71
N GLY A 194 -23.97 -18.06 13.87
CA GLY A 194 -25.06 -17.78 14.85
C GLY A 194 -24.76 -17.72 16.39
N ASN A 195 -25.04 -16.54 16.96
CA ASN A 195 -25.88 -16.27 18.16
C ASN A 195 -25.35 -16.16 19.62
N GLU A 196 -25.82 -15.05 20.24
CA GLU A 196 -26.30 -14.81 21.62
C GLU A 196 -25.42 -14.95 22.89
N GLY A 197 -25.40 -13.87 23.69
CA GLY A 197 -25.92 -13.95 25.06
C GLY A 197 -25.00 -13.57 26.24
N ASP A 198 -25.45 -12.55 26.98
CA ASP A 198 -25.44 -12.45 28.46
C ASP A 198 -24.10 -12.16 29.19
N ARG A 199 -23.86 -10.90 29.57
CA ARG A 199 -24.10 -10.32 30.91
C ARG A 199 -23.36 -9.00 31.12
#